data_AF-A0A946RGJ9-F1
#
_entry.id   AF-A0A946RGJ9-F1
#
_cell.length_a   1.000
_cell.length_b   1.000
_cell.length_c   1.000
_cell.angle_alpha   90.00
_cell.angle_beta   90.00
_cell.angle_gamma   90.00
#
_symmetry.space_group_name_H-M   'P 1'
#
loop_
_entity.id
_entity.type
_entity.pdbx_description
1 polymer ?
#
loop_
_entity_poly.entity_id
_entity_poly.type
_entity_poly.pdbx_seq_one_letter_code
_entity_poly.pdbx_strand_id
1 'polypeptide(L)'
;MSSNITEEMKKLVRKGKEDGYILISELDKIIENLGAADQQYIRDGLEELKIQIVKTSKDYDEYKYMTGEEAIQFLQGLSDGKTKAFVKDEKDK
;
A
#
# COMPACT_ATOMS: atom_id res chain seq x y z
N MET A 1 2.13 -13.48 -27.99
CA MET A 1 3.17 -13.20 -26.97
C MET A 1 2.57 -12.52 -25.73
N SER A 2 1.38 -12.93 -25.27
CA SER A 2 0.62 -12.16 -24.26
C SER A 2 0.62 -12.80 -22.86
N SER A 3 1.21 -13.99 -22.73
CA SER A 3 1.15 -14.78 -21.48
C SER A 3 2.16 -14.35 -20.41
N ASN A 4 3.10 -13.45 -20.73
CA ASN A 4 4.19 -13.10 -19.81
C ASN A 4 3.83 -11.93 -18.87
N ILE A 5 3.18 -10.89 -19.38
CA ILE A 5 2.88 -9.65 -18.63
C ILE A 5 2.00 -9.94 -17.40
N THR A 6 0.96 -10.75 -17.56
CA THR A 6 0.06 -11.11 -16.45
C THR A 6 0.78 -11.84 -15.33
N GLU A 7 1.71 -12.74 -15.66
CA GLU A 7 2.47 -13.49 -14.67
C GLU A 7 3.54 -12.64 -14.00
N GLU A 8 4.22 -11.75 -14.74
CA GLU A 8 5.16 -10.78 -14.17
C GLU A 8 4.45 -9.79 -13.25
N MET A 9 3.28 -9.29 -13.64
CA MET A 9 2.47 -8.41 -12.80
C MET A 9 2.01 -9.10 -11.52
N LYS A 10 1.53 -10.35 -11.58
CA LYS A 10 1.14 -11.11 -10.39
C LYS A 10 2.31 -11.29 -9.42
N LYS A 11 3.51 -11.57 -9.93
CA LYS A 11 4.72 -11.67 -9.11
C LYS A 11 5.04 -10.32 -8.46
N LEU A 12 4.97 -9.23 -9.22
CA LEU A 12 5.23 -7.89 -8.71
C LEU A 12 4.23 -7.49 -7.61
N VAL A 13 2.94 -7.76 -7.80
CA VAL A 13 1.90 -7.51 -6.80
C VAL A 13 2.11 -8.34 -5.54
N ARG A 14 2.48 -9.63 -5.68
CA ARG A 14 2.77 -10.49 -4.51
C ARG A 14 3.93 -9.94 -3.70
N LYS A 15 5.03 -9.62 -4.38
CA LYS A 15 6.20 -8.98 -3.76
C LYS A 15 5.81 -7.67 -3.08
N GLY A 16 5.04 -6.82 -3.76
CA GLY A 16 4.56 -5.56 -3.20
C GLY A 16 3.67 -5.71 -1.96
N LYS A 17 2.93 -6.81 -1.83
CA LYS A 17 2.16 -7.12 -0.61
C LYS A 17 3.04 -7.60 0.54
N GLU A 18 4.14 -8.29 0.24
CA GLU A 18 5.10 -8.76 1.24
C GLU A 18 6.01 -7.62 1.73
N ASP A 19 6.52 -6.82 0.80
CA ASP A 19 7.45 -5.71 1.06
C ASP A 19 6.74 -4.39 1.43
N GLY A 20 5.44 -4.27 1.12
CA GLY A 20 4.64 -3.06 1.29
C GLY A 20 4.78 -2.01 0.18
N TYR A 21 5.73 -2.20 -0.75
CA TYR A 21 5.97 -1.30 -1.88
C TYR A 21 6.47 -2.01 -3.15
N ILE A 22 6.39 -1.29 -4.26
CA ILE A 22 6.89 -1.68 -5.59
C ILE A 22 7.74 -0.53 -6.13
N LEU A 23 8.88 -0.87 -6.74
CA LEU A 23 9.70 0.13 -7.42
C LEU A 23 9.08 0.52 -8.77
N ILE A 24 8.96 1.81 -9.05
CA ILE A 24 8.43 2.32 -10.32
C ILE A 24 9.24 1.79 -11.52
N SER A 25 10.54 1.60 -11.36
CA SER A 25 11.40 1.02 -12.40
C SER A 25 11.13 -0.45 -12.67
N GLU A 26 10.61 -1.20 -11.70
CA GLU A 26 10.17 -2.59 -11.92
C GLU A 26 8.82 -2.61 -12.61
N LEU A 27 7.90 -1.74 -12.18
CA LEU A 27 6.58 -1.60 -12.77
C LEU A 27 6.65 -1.15 -14.25
N ASP A 28 7.40 -0.08 -14.52
CA ASP A 28 7.50 0.52 -15.86
C ASP A 28 8.05 -0.47 -16.90
N LYS A 29 8.98 -1.37 -16.52
CA LYS A 29 9.47 -2.44 -17.42
C LYS A 29 8.38 -3.43 -17.85
N ILE A 30 7.39 -3.66 -16.99
CA ILE A 30 6.31 -4.61 -17.27
C ILE A 30 5.24 -3.94 -18.12
N ILE A 31 4.97 -2.65 -17.87
CA ILE A 31 3.85 -1.92 -18.48
C ILE A 31 4.27 -0.99 -19.63
N GLU A 32 5.57 -0.89 -19.97
CA GLU A 32 6.08 0.01 -21.03
C GLU A 32 5.40 -0.23 -22.39
N ASN A 33 5.01 -1.48 -22.66
CA ASN A 33 4.37 -1.90 -23.90
C ASN A 33 2.84 -1.72 -23.90
N LEU A 34 2.26 -1.29 -22.78
CA LEU A 34 0.82 -1.04 -22.63
C LEU A 34 0.49 0.41 -22.97
N GLY A 35 -0.76 0.67 -23.36
CA GLY A 35 -1.25 2.02 -23.59
C GLY A 35 -1.28 2.83 -22.29
N ALA A 36 -1.21 4.16 -22.40
CA ALA A 36 -1.22 5.05 -21.23
C ALA A 36 -2.44 4.84 -20.31
N ALA A 37 -3.59 4.50 -20.88
CA ALA A 37 -4.80 4.18 -20.11
C ALA A 37 -4.65 2.92 -19.26
N ASP A 38 -4.09 1.85 -19.84
CA ASP A 38 -3.83 0.59 -19.13
C ASP A 38 -2.76 0.75 -18.04
N GLN A 39 -1.71 1.53 -18.34
CA GLN A 39 -0.67 1.85 -17.36
C GLN A 39 -1.26 2.59 -16.15
N GLN A 40 -2.14 3.56 -16.39
CA GLN A 40 -2.81 4.30 -15.31
C GLN A 40 -3.73 3.37 -14.51
N TYR A 41 -4.53 2.54 -15.19
CA TYR A 41 -5.41 1.57 -14.55
C TYR A 41 -4.66 0.64 -13.59
N ILE A 42 -3.48 0.17 -13.98
CA ILE A 42 -2.63 -0.68 -13.13
C ILE A 42 -2.11 0.09 -11.92
N ARG A 43 -1.66 1.34 -12.11
CA ARG A 43 -1.17 2.19 -11.01
C ARG A 43 -2.26 2.48 -10.00
N ASP A 44 -3.47 2.79 -10.46
CA ASP A 44 -4.63 3.04 -9.61
C ASP A 44 -5.01 1.77 -8.83
N GLY A 45 -5.04 0.60 -9.50
CA GLY A 45 -5.32 -0.67 -8.84
C GLY A 45 -4.30 -1.05 -7.76
N LEU A 46 -3.02 -0.70 -7.93
CA LEU A 46 -1.99 -0.90 -6.90
C LEU A 46 -2.22 0.01 -5.68
N GLU A 47 -2.61 1.27 -5.90
CA GLU A 47 -2.94 2.22 -4.85
C GLU A 47 -4.19 1.76 -4.07
N GLU A 48 -5.22 1.24 -4.75
CA GLU A 48 -6.40 0.64 -4.10
C GLU A 48 -6.05 -0.58 -3.24
N LEU A 49 -5.06 -1.37 -3.67
CA LEU A 49 -4.53 -2.49 -2.89
C LEU A 49 -3.62 -2.07 -1.73
N LYS A 50 -3.45 -0.76 -1.49
CA LYS A 50 -2.54 -0.19 -0.50
C LYS A 50 -1.08 -0.62 -0.73
N ILE A 51 -0.66 -0.71 -1.99
CA ILE A 51 0.73 -1.01 -2.36
C ILE A 51 1.36 0.26 -2.92
N GLN A 52 2.44 0.73 -2.30
CA GLN A 52 3.08 1.98 -2.68
C GLN A 52 3.94 1.80 -3.91
N ILE A 53 3.81 2.69 -4.89
CA ILE A 53 4.74 2.79 -6.01
C ILE A 53 5.77 3.86 -5.66
N VAL A 54 7.01 3.44 -5.44
CA VAL A 54 8.10 4.30 -4.96
C VAL A 54 9.27 4.31 -5.94
N LYS A 55 10.07 5.38 -5.92
CA LYS A 55 11.29 5.45 -6.76
C LYS A 55 12.41 4.63 -6.17
N THR A 56 12.57 4.70 -4.85
CA THR A 56 13.57 3.94 -4.09
C THR A 56 12.93 3.37 -2.84
N SER A 57 13.55 2.35 -2.24
CA SER A 57 13.09 1.77 -0.97
C SER A 57 13.06 2.76 0.20
N LYS A 58 13.77 3.89 0.10
CA LYS A 58 13.77 4.95 1.10
C LYS A 58 12.54 5.86 1.05
N ASP A 59 11.85 5.88 -0.10
CA ASP A 59 10.62 6.65 -0.28
C ASP A 59 9.39 5.88 0.22
N TYR A 60 9.58 4.64 0.69
CA TYR A 60 8.52 3.84 1.29
C TYR A 60 8.16 4.38 2.67
N ASP A 61 6.86 4.62 2.88
CA ASP A 61 6.31 5.07 4.16
C ASP A 61 5.32 4.03 4.68
N GLU A 62 5.75 3.16 5.61
CA GLU A 62 4.90 2.10 6.18
C GLU A 62 3.57 2.61 6.78
N TYR A 63 3.46 3.91 7.08
CA TYR A 63 2.28 4.54 7.65
C TYR A 63 1.38 5.24 6.63
N LYS A 64 1.74 5.31 5.34
CA LYS A 64 0.99 6.04 4.29
C LYS A 64 -0.51 5.68 4.27
N TYR A 65 -0.84 4.42 4.52
CA TYR A 65 -2.21 3.91 4.49
C TYR A 65 -2.80 3.62 5.88
N MET A 66 -2.10 4.03 6.95
CA MET A 66 -2.58 3.91 8.31
C MET A 66 -3.65 4.97 8.55
N THR A 67 -4.82 4.54 9.00
CA THR A 67 -5.89 5.47 9.37
C THR A 67 -5.57 6.17 10.70
N GLY A 68 -6.22 7.32 10.96
CA GLY A 68 -6.04 8.02 12.25
C GLY A 68 -6.45 7.16 13.46
N GLU A 69 -7.44 6.28 13.31
CA GLU A 69 -7.84 5.33 14.34
C GLU A 69 -6.76 4.27 14.58
N GLU A 70 -6.18 3.69 13.52
CA GLU A 70 -5.08 2.73 13.63
C GLU A 70 -3.82 3.35 14.24
N ALA A 71 -3.49 4.58 13.86
CA ALA A 71 -2.36 5.31 14.44
C ALA A 71 -2.54 5.53 15.95
N ILE A 72 -3.76 5.83 16.38
CA ILE A 72 -4.06 6.04 17.80
C ILE A 72 -4.05 4.73 18.58
N GLN A 73 -4.54 3.63 18.00
CA GLN A 73 -4.40 2.30 18.61
C GLN A 73 -2.93 1.88 18.73
N PHE A 74 -2.12 2.13 17.70
CA PHE A 74 -0.69 1.87 17.72
C PHE A 74 0.01 2.65 18.85
N LEU A 75 -0.25 3.96 18.96
CA LEU A 75 0.30 4.80 20.03
C LEU A 75 -0.18 4.38 21.43
N GLN A 76 -1.44 3.94 21.56
CA GLN A 76 -1.96 3.42 22.83
C GLN A 76 -1.31 2.09 23.23
N GLY A 77 -0.98 1.22 22.26
CA GLY A 77 -0.25 -0.02 22.50
C GLY A 77 1.20 0.20 22.96
N LEU A 78 1.81 1.34 22.59
CA LEU A 78 3.13 1.76 23.05
C LEU A 78 3.11 2.49 24.41
N SER A 79 1.93 2.97 24.84
CA SER A 79 1.73 3.60 26.14
C SER A 79 1.51 2.53 27.22
N ASP A 80 1.85 2.83 28.48
CA ASP A 80 1.69 1.96 29.68
C ASP A 80 0.22 1.59 30.02
N GLY A 81 -0.70 1.63 29.05
CA GLY A 81 -2.12 1.30 29.20
C GLY A 81 -2.95 2.31 29.98
N LYS A 82 -2.35 3.39 30.49
CA LYS A 82 -3.01 4.36 31.39
C LYS A 82 -3.71 5.52 30.68
N THR A 83 -3.39 5.81 29.43
CA THR A 83 -3.95 6.95 28.68
C THR A 83 -4.59 6.47 27.37
N LYS A 84 -5.92 6.50 27.31
CA LYS A 84 -6.68 6.33 26.07
C LYS A 84 -6.95 7.70 25.46
N ALA A 85 -6.57 7.89 24.19
CA ALA A 85 -6.82 9.13 23.45
C ALA A 85 -8.26 9.22 22.92
N PHE A 86 -8.95 8.08 22.79
CA PHE A 86 -10.38 8.02 22.53
C PHE A 86 -11.11 7.36 23.70
N VAL A 87 -11.98 8.11 24.34
CA VAL A 87 -13.05 7.56 25.15
C VAL A 87 -14.18 7.28 24.16
N LYS A 88 -14.41 6.01 23.79
CA LYS A 88 -15.69 5.65 23.18
C LYS A 88 -16.73 5.91 24.27
N ASP A 89 -17.55 6.95 24.10
CA ASP A 89 -18.71 7.15 24.94
C ASP A 89 -19.62 5.94 24.75
N GLU A 90 -19.63 5.05 25.74
CA GLU A 90 -20.52 3.89 25.87
C GLU A 90 -21.95 4.36 26.24
N LYS A 91 -22.45 5.37 25.53
CA LYS A 91 -23.80 5.91 25.68
C LYS A 91 -24.40 6.22 24.32
N ASP A 92 -24.67 5.17 23.56
CA ASP A 92 -25.86 5.17 22.71
C ASP A 92 -26.50 3.79 22.91
N LYS A 93 -27.57 3.80 23.69
CA LYS A 93 -28.34 2.65 24.16
C LYS A 93 -29.72 2.71 23.52
#